data_AF-A0A0K1NNJ8-F1
#
_entry.id   AF-A0A0K1NNJ8-F1
#
_cell.length_a   1.000
_cell.length_b   1.000
_cell.length_c   1.000
_cell.angle_alpha   90.00
_cell.angle_beta   90.00
_cell.angle_gamma   90.00
#
_symmetry.space_group_name_H-M   'P 1'
#
loop_
_entity.id
_entity.type
_entity.pdbx_description
1 polymer ?
#
loop_
_entity_poly.entity_id
_entity_poly.type
_entity_poly.pdbx_seq_one_letter_code
_entity_poly.pdbx_strand_id
1 'polypeptide(L)'
;MKKTGCLIAFFILLYSCSTKEQEYESFNVLYCKETFQGLHYNVSDKIITYKEKMYSVKMIGYYINRRLNNVDIYRSDGILSYSNNELKSDKHLTKYIDIPLNRKIIILQKSLSDNGTVFTYEQKGDSIFVNRGNEIIIYVKEIL
;
A
#
# COMPACT_ATOMS: atom_id res chain seq x y z
N MET A 1 51.36 -15.99 4.42
CA MET A 1 50.35 -15.12 3.79
C MET A 1 49.06 -15.89 3.45
N LYS A 2 48.30 -16.38 4.45
CA LYS A 2 47.04 -17.15 4.23
C LYS A 2 45.78 -16.53 4.86
N LYS A 3 45.91 -15.42 5.60
CA LYS A 3 44.80 -14.83 6.38
C LYS A 3 44.01 -13.73 5.64
N THR A 4 44.55 -13.16 4.57
CA THR A 4 43.93 -12.05 3.83
C THR A 4 42.84 -12.49 2.85
N GLY A 5 42.94 -13.69 2.26
CA GLY A 5 41.91 -14.21 1.35
C GLY A 5 40.58 -14.55 2.04
N CYS A 6 40.64 -14.97 3.31
CA CYS A 6 39.44 -15.34 4.08
C CYS A 6 38.58 -14.11 4.45
N LEU A 7 39.22 -12.96 4.72
CA LEU A 7 38.54 -11.70 5.01
C LEU A 7 37.78 -11.16 3.80
N ILE A 8 38.37 -11.23 2.60
CA ILE A 8 37.72 -10.75 1.37
C ILE A 8 36.50 -11.63 1.03
N ALA A 9 36.62 -12.96 1.16
CA ALA A 9 35.50 -13.87 0.98
C ALA A 9 34.36 -13.60 1.98
N PHE A 10 34.69 -13.26 3.23
CA PHE A 10 33.71 -12.91 4.26
C PHE A 10 33.00 -11.57 3.97
N PHE A 11 33.72 -10.56 3.47
CA PHE A 11 33.13 -9.28 3.04
C PHE A 11 32.22 -9.45 1.81
N ILE A 12 32.57 -10.32 0.87
CA ILE A 12 31.71 -10.65 -0.29
C ILE A 12 30.46 -11.41 0.16
N LEU A 13 30.60 -12.37 1.08
CA LEU A 13 29.47 -13.09 1.69
C LEU A 13 28.54 -12.16 2.48
N LEU A 14 29.09 -11.17 3.19
CA LEU A 14 28.31 -10.14 3.90
C LEU A 14 27.64 -9.14 2.95
N TYR A 15 28.28 -8.79 1.82
CA TYR A 15 27.66 -7.94 0.78
C TYR A 15 26.57 -8.69 0.00
N SER A 16 26.68 -10.02 -0.08
CA SER A 16 25.62 -10.89 -0.57
C SER A 16 24.51 -11.14 0.46
N CYS A 17 24.46 -10.36 1.56
CA CYS A 17 23.25 -10.16 2.35
C CYS A 17 22.20 -9.45 1.48
N SER A 18 21.67 -10.28 0.60
CA SER A 18 20.64 -10.14 -0.39
C SER A 18 19.74 -8.96 -0.08
N THR A 19 19.80 -7.94 -0.95
CA THR A 19 18.67 -7.06 -1.23
C THR A 19 17.52 -7.97 -1.69
N LYS A 20 16.82 -8.60 -0.74
CA LYS A 20 15.70 -9.48 -1.05
C LYS A 20 14.59 -8.61 -1.58
N GLU A 21 14.50 -8.56 -2.89
CA GLU A 21 13.30 -8.14 -3.59
C GLU A 21 12.19 -9.10 -3.19
N GLN A 22 11.16 -8.56 -2.55
CA GLN A 22 9.97 -9.32 -2.22
C GLN A 22 8.83 -8.83 -3.07
N GLU A 23 8.38 -9.69 -3.98
CA GLU A 23 7.15 -9.51 -4.71
C GLU A 23 5.98 -10.07 -3.91
N TYR A 24 4.83 -9.46 -4.14
CA TYR A 24 3.73 -9.47 -3.22
C TYR A 24 2.41 -9.58 -3.99
N GLU A 25 1.73 -10.71 -3.81
CA GLU A 25 0.62 -11.10 -4.68
C GLU A 25 -0.74 -10.67 -4.16
N SER A 26 -0.96 -10.63 -2.84
CA SER A 26 -2.24 -10.27 -2.23
C SER A 26 -2.06 -9.19 -1.17
N PHE A 27 -2.79 -8.08 -1.31
CA PHE A 27 -2.62 -6.85 -0.52
C PHE A 27 -3.94 -6.09 -0.37
N ASN A 28 -4.15 -5.50 0.80
CA ASN A 28 -5.13 -4.44 0.96
C ASN A 28 -4.44 -3.09 0.85
N VAL A 29 -4.98 -2.19 0.02
CA VAL A 29 -4.43 -0.85 -0.18
C VAL A 29 -5.46 0.18 0.25
N LEU A 30 -5.15 0.87 1.35
CA LEU A 30 -5.97 1.94 1.89
C LEU A 30 -5.47 3.27 1.33
N TYR A 31 -6.41 4.05 0.82
CA TYR A 31 -6.19 5.42 0.36
C TYR A 31 -6.79 6.35 1.39
N CYS A 32 -5.95 7.15 2.04
CA CYS A 32 -6.38 8.02 3.13
C CYS A 32 -6.04 9.47 2.82
N LYS A 33 -6.92 10.38 3.24
CA LYS A 33 -6.77 11.82 3.08
C LYS A 33 -6.73 12.50 4.43
N GLU A 34 -5.81 13.45 4.58
CA GLU A 34 -5.65 14.26 5.78
C GLU A 34 -6.98 14.96 6.11
N THR A 35 -7.36 14.89 7.38
CA THR A 35 -8.56 15.53 7.91
C THR A 35 -8.15 16.61 8.89
N PHE A 36 -8.68 17.80 8.71
CA PHE A 36 -8.56 18.88 9.69
C PHE A 36 -9.69 18.74 10.72
N GLN A 37 -9.37 19.03 11.99
CA GLN A 37 -10.35 18.99 13.09
C GLN A 37 -11.59 19.82 12.70
N GLY A 38 -12.78 19.20 12.68
CA GLY A 38 -14.05 19.92 12.51
C GLY A 38 -15.07 19.32 11.53
N LEU A 39 -14.71 18.34 10.69
CA LEU A 39 -15.64 17.68 9.76
C LEU A 39 -15.55 16.16 9.89
N HIS A 40 -16.06 15.63 11.00
CA HIS A 40 -16.27 14.19 11.21
C HIS A 40 -17.69 13.84 10.77
N TYR A 41 -17.84 13.19 9.61
CA TYR A 41 -19.12 12.66 9.17
C TYR A 41 -19.29 11.29 9.80
N ASN A 42 -20.12 11.27 10.84
CA ASN A 42 -20.29 10.16 11.75
C ASN A 42 -21.07 9.02 11.09
N VAL A 43 -20.39 8.02 10.50
CA VAL A 43 -20.94 6.64 10.39
C VAL A 43 -19.89 5.51 10.44
N SER A 44 -18.61 5.70 10.06
CA SER A 44 -17.67 4.55 10.01
C SER A 44 -16.16 4.86 10.04
N ASP A 45 -15.76 6.07 10.43
CA ASP A 45 -14.40 6.56 10.17
C ASP A 45 -13.30 5.68 10.81
N LYS A 46 -12.63 4.86 9.99
CA LYS A 46 -11.28 4.37 10.30
C LYS A 46 -10.34 5.58 10.26
N ILE A 47 -10.22 6.27 11.39
CA ILE A 47 -9.27 7.37 11.57
C ILE A 47 -7.88 6.79 11.83
N ILE A 48 -6.91 7.25 11.07
CA ILE A 48 -5.51 6.84 11.19
C ILE A 48 -4.69 8.04 11.63
N THR A 49 -3.98 7.89 12.75
CA THR A 49 -3.03 8.90 13.23
C THR A 49 -1.63 8.56 12.73
N TYR A 50 -1.02 9.46 11.96
CA TYR A 50 0.33 9.30 11.41
C TYR A 50 1.09 10.63 11.48
N LYS A 51 2.23 10.64 12.19
CA LYS A 51 3.06 11.84 12.42
C LYS A 51 2.23 13.04 12.90
N GLU A 52 1.43 12.83 13.95
CA GLU A 52 0.55 13.83 14.59
C GLU A 52 -0.61 14.36 13.72
N LYS A 53 -0.71 13.90 12.46
CA LYS A 53 -1.81 14.20 11.56
C LYS A 53 -2.86 13.10 11.58
N MET A 54 -4.11 13.48 11.38
CA MET A 54 -5.25 12.57 11.28
C MET A 54 -5.63 12.37 9.81
N TYR A 55 -5.92 11.13 9.44
CA TYR A 55 -6.34 10.77 8.09
C TYR A 55 -7.62 9.94 8.16
N SER A 56 -8.54 10.22 7.23
CA SER A 56 -9.72 9.39 6.99
C SER A 56 -9.47 8.46 5.82
N VAL A 57 -9.86 7.19 5.96
CA VAL A 57 -9.89 6.25 4.83
C VAL A 57 -10.97 6.70 3.85
N LYS A 58 -10.62 6.85 2.57
CA LYS A 58 -11.56 7.16 1.48
C LYS A 58 -11.90 5.93 0.66
N MET A 59 -10.94 5.04 0.50
CA MET A 59 -11.10 3.87 -0.34
C MET A 59 -10.18 2.75 0.14
N ILE A 60 -10.64 1.50 0.00
CA ILE A 60 -9.81 0.31 0.19
C ILE A 60 -9.91 -0.55 -1.06
N GLY A 61 -8.78 -0.81 -1.71
CA GLY A 61 -8.66 -1.80 -2.77
C GLY A 61 -8.15 -3.12 -2.23
N TYR A 62 -8.89 -4.20 -2.50
CA TYR A 62 -8.54 -5.55 -2.08
C TYR A 62 -7.95 -6.30 -3.27
N TYR A 63 -6.68 -6.66 -3.20
CA TYR A 63 -5.99 -7.34 -4.28
C TYR A 63 -5.68 -8.78 -3.91
N ILE A 64 -6.04 -9.71 -4.79
CA ILE A 64 -5.71 -11.14 -4.68
C ILE A 64 -5.01 -11.54 -5.97
N ASN A 65 -3.83 -12.16 -5.86
CA ASN A 65 -3.03 -12.57 -7.01
C ASN A 65 -2.82 -11.43 -8.03
N ARG A 66 -2.50 -10.22 -7.52
CA ARG A 66 -2.22 -8.98 -8.26
C ARG A 66 -3.42 -8.39 -8.98
N ARG A 67 -4.61 -8.93 -8.76
CA ARG A 67 -5.87 -8.49 -9.37
C ARG A 67 -6.76 -7.89 -8.31
N LEU A 68 -7.37 -6.75 -8.63
CA LEU A 68 -8.41 -6.18 -7.79
C LEU A 68 -9.54 -7.22 -7.67
N ASN A 69 -9.93 -7.55 -6.46
CA ASN A 69 -11.07 -8.40 -6.14
C ASN A 69 -12.33 -7.55 -5.97
N ASN A 70 -12.24 -6.56 -5.07
CA ASN A 70 -13.28 -5.57 -4.80
C ASN A 70 -12.64 -4.27 -4.33
N VAL A 71 -13.45 -3.21 -4.33
CA VAL A 71 -13.10 -1.89 -3.79
C VAL A 71 -14.24 -1.40 -2.92
N ASP A 72 -13.89 -0.90 -1.74
CA ASP A 72 -14.82 -0.24 -0.82
C ASP A 72 -14.55 1.25 -0.82
N ILE A 73 -15.59 2.07 -1.01
CA ILE A 73 -15.54 3.52 -1.02
C ILE A 73 -16.30 4.04 0.20
N TYR A 74 -15.59 4.77 1.05
CA TYR A 74 -16.11 5.30 2.31
C TYR A 74 -16.68 6.70 2.09
N ARG A 75 -17.98 6.84 2.38
CA ARG A 75 -18.74 8.09 2.27
C ARG A 75 -19.46 8.40 3.58
N SER A 76 -19.98 9.62 3.69
CA SER A 76 -20.77 10.05 4.84
C SER A 76 -22.09 9.29 5.00
N ASP A 77 -22.63 8.74 3.91
CA ASP A 77 -23.89 7.98 3.86
C ASP A 77 -23.70 6.46 3.93
N GLY A 78 -22.45 5.98 4.06
CA GLY A 78 -22.13 4.56 4.17
C GLY A 78 -20.96 4.13 3.30
N ILE A 79 -20.80 2.81 3.15
CA ILE A 79 -19.77 2.20 2.32
C ILE A 79 -20.42 1.72 1.02
N LEU A 80 -19.85 2.10 -0.13
CA LEU A 80 -20.19 1.52 -1.43
C LEU A 80 -19.11 0.50 -1.81
N SER A 81 -19.52 -0.74 -2.06
CA SER A 81 -18.62 -1.81 -2.45
C SER A 81 -18.87 -2.21 -3.90
N TYR A 82 -17.80 -2.30 -4.69
CA TYR A 82 -17.85 -2.75 -6.08
C TYR A 82 -16.91 -3.94 -6.29
N SER A 83 -17.41 -4.98 -6.95
CA SER A 83 -16.59 -6.10 -7.41
C SER A 83 -15.78 -5.72 -8.65
N ASN A 84 -14.71 -6.48 -8.92
CA ASN A 84 -13.93 -6.34 -10.15
C ASN A 84 -14.79 -6.52 -11.42
N ASN A 85 -15.82 -7.36 -11.38
CA ASN A 85 -16.69 -7.60 -12.53
C ASN A 85 -17.53 -6.37 -12.86
N GLU A 86 -18.10 -5.71 -11.84
CA GLU A 86 -18.85 -4.47 -12.02
C GLU A 86 -17.94 -3.36 -12.58
N LEU A 87 -16.74 -3.20 -12.01
CA LEU A 87 -15.76 -2.22 -12.50
C LEU A 87 -15.37 -2.49 -13.97
N LYS A 88 -15.06 -3.74 -14.32
CA LYS A 88 -14.71 -4.12 -15.70
C LYS A 88 -15.83 -3.86 -16.70
N SER A 89 -17.08 -4.00 -16.25
CA SER A 89 -18.25 -3.76 -17.10
C SER A 89 -18.51 -2.27 -17.36
N ASP A 90 -18.01 -1.38 -16.50
CA ASP A 90 -18.20 0.07 -16.59
C ASP A 90 -16.85 0.83 -16.57
N LYS A 91 -16.41 1.24 -17.77
CA LYS A 91 -15.18 2.04 -17.95
C LYS A 91 -15.27 3.43 -17.30
N HIS A 92 -16.45 4.02 -17.24
CA HIS A 92 -16.64 5.33 -16.61
C HIS A 92 -16.50 5.21 -15.10
N LEU A 93 -17.12 4.19 -14.50
CA LEU A 93 -16.97 3.89 -13.07
C LEU A 93 -15.50 3.61 -12.70
N THR A 94 -14.82 2.75 -13.48
CA THR A 94 -13.39 2.47 -13.25
C THR A 94 -12.54 3.74 -13.31
N LYS A 95 -12.78 4.61 -14.31
CA LYS A 95 -12.07 5.89 -14.43
C LYS A 95 -12.40 6.87 -13.31
N TYR A 96 -13.64 6.87 -12.83
CA TYR A 96 -14.09 7.73 -11.73
C TYR A 96 -13.45 7.32 -10.39
N ILE A 97 -13.37 6.01 -10.13
CA ILE A 97 -12.76 5.46 -8.91
C ILE A 97 -11.23 5.58 -8.95
N ASP A 98 -10.64 5.58 -10.15
CA ASP A 98 -9.19 5.74 -10.40
C ASP A 98 -8.34 4.73 -9.61
N ILE A 99 -8.74 3.45 -9.69
CA ILE A 99 -8.05 2.34 -9.03
C ILE A 99 -7.49 1.35 -10.06
N PRO A 100 -6.22 0.91 -9.94
CA PRO A 100 -5.66 -0.10 -10.86
C PRO A 100 -6.39 -1.44 -10.72
N LEU A 101 -6.87 -2.00 -11.83
CA LEU A 101 -7.46 -3.36 -11.84
C LEU A 101 -6.41 -4.47 -11.66
N ASN A 102 -5.17 -4.20 -12.06
CA ASN A 102 -4.01 -5.07 -11.82
C ASN A 102 -2.92 -4.25 -11.15
N ARG A 103 -2.22 -4.84 -10.18
CA ARG A 103 -1.23 -4.15 -9.38
C ARG A 103 -0.06 -5.05 -9.04
N LYS A 104 1.13 -4.64 -9.43
CA LYS A 104 2.40 -5.28 -9.10
C LYS A 104 3.08 -4.47 -8.00
N ILE A 105 3.19 -5.07 -6.81
CA ILE A 105 3.86 -4.46 -5.66
C ILE A 105 5.15 -5.22 -5.40
N ILE A 106 6.24 -4.46 -5.28
CA ILE A 106 7.58 -4.98 -5.01
C ILE A 106 8.17 -4.17 -3.87
N ILE A 107 8.66 -4.85 -2.83
CA ILE A 107 9.39 -4.22 -1.73
C ILE A 107 10.89 -4.46 -1.91
N LEU A 108 11.64 -3.35 -1.89
CA LEU A 108 13.09 -3.29 -2.06
C LEU A 108 13.68 -2.46 -0.92
N GLN A 109 14.13 -3.14 0.15
CA GLN A 109 14.79 -2.54 1.33
C GLN A 109 13.99 -1.40 2.01
N LYS A 110 14.16 -0.15 1.56
CA LYS A 110 13.53 1.08 2.09
C LYS A 110 12.58 1.72 1.07
N SER A 111 12.31 1.00 -0.03
CA SER A 111 11.49 1.48 -1.12
C SER A 111 10.44 0.46 -1.53
N LEU A 112 9.29 0.97 -1.95
CA LEU A 112 8.17 0.19 -2.46
C LEU A 112 7.95 0.62 -3.91
N SER A 113 7.96 -0.33 -4.83
CA SER A 113 7.53 -0.12 -6.21
C SER A 113 6.09 -0.58 -6.35
N ASP A 114 5.23 0.31 -6.82
CA ASP A 114 3.83 0.04 -7.13
C ASP A 114 3.59 0.36 -8.60
N ASN A 115 3.35 -0.68 -9.40
CA ASN A 115 3.25 -0.60 -10.86
C ASN A 115 4.42 0.18 -11.50
N GLY A 116 5.62 0.01 -10.95
CA GLY A 116 6.85 0.65 -11.44
C GLY A 116 7.12 2.04 -10.84
N THR A 117 6.16 2.67 -10.17
CA THR A 117 6.41 3.93 -9.45
C THR A 117 7.02 3.62 -8.09
N VAL A 118 8.16 4.24 -7.78
CA VAL A 118 8.95 3.95 -6.58
C VAL A 118 8.69 5.00 -5.50
N PHE A 119 8.45 4.53 -4.29
CA PHE A 119 8.18 5.34 -3.11
C PHE A 119 9.15 4.98 -1.99
N THR A 120 9.53 5.97 -1.17
CA THR A 120 10.03 5.69 0.18
C THR A 120 8.85 5.34 1.09
N TYR A 121 9.09 4.48 2.07
CA TYR A 121 8.04 4.06 2.99
C TYR A 121 8.52 3.95 4.43
N GLU A 122 7.57 3.96 5.36
CA GLU A 122 7.75 3.56 6.76
C GLU A 122 6.95 2.28 7.01
N GLN A 123 7.54 1.29 7.68
CA GLN A 123 6.84 0.05 8.00
C GLN A 123 6.57 -0.06 9.51
N LYS A 124 5.35 -0.45 9.86
CA LYS A 124 4.93 -0.76 11.22
C LYS A 124 4.12 -2.04 11.22
N GLY A 125 4.68 -3.12 11.77
CA GLY A 125 4.09 -4.45 11.67
C GLY A 125 3.88 -4.85 10.19
N ASP A 126 2.66 -5.30 9.88
CA ASP A 126 2.26 -5.72 8.54
C ASP A 126 1.77 -4.57 7.63
N SER A 127 1.87 -3.33 8.12
CA SER A 127 1.45 -2.13 7.41
C SER A 127 2.64 -1.32 6.91
N ILE A 128 2.56 -0.88 5.66
CA ILE A 128 3.57 -0.05 4.99
C ILE A 128 2.91 1.28 4.60
N PHE A 129 3.49 2.36 5.08
CA PHE A 129 2.98 3.72 4.96
C PHE A 129 3.79 4.48 3.92
N VAL A 130 3.12 4.97 2.88
CA VAL A 130 3.68 5.86 1.86
C VAL A 130 3.01 7.22 2.01
N ASN A 131 3.81 8.23 2.36
CA ASN A 131 3.32 9.61 2.48
C ASN A 131 3.39 10.32 1.13
N ARG A 132 2.28 10.93 0.71
CA ARG A 132 2.12 11.74 -0.50
C ARG A 132 1.61 13.16 -0.20
N GLY A 133 2.07 13.76 0.90
CA GLY A 133 1.73 15.13 1.29
C GLY A 133 0.48 15.17 2.17
N ASN A 134 -0.67 15.48 1.58
CA ASN A 134 -1.98 15.47 2.26
C ASN A 134 -2.69 14.10 2.15
N GLU A 135 -2.03 13.12 1.55
CA GLU A 135 -2.52 11.76 1.40
C GLU A 135 -1.50 10.78 1.98
N ILE A 136 -2.02 9.69 2.55
CA ILE A 136 -1.21 8.51 2.87
C ILE A 136 -1.82 7.30 2.18
N ILE A 137 -0.95 6.48 1.59
CA ILE A 137 -1.33 5.18 1.07
C ILE A 137 -0.75 4.14 2.02
N ILE A 138 -1.60 3.23 2.48
CA ILE A 138 -1.21 2.19 3.42
C ILE A 138 -1.42 0.84 2.74
N TYR A 139 -0.33 0.09 2.59
CA TYR A 139 -0.35 -1.28 2.10
C TYR A 139 -0.34 -2.21 3.29
N VAL A 140 -1.33 -3.09 3.38
CA VAL A 140 -1.46 -4.06 4.46
C VAL A 140 -1.32 -5.46 3.86
N LYS A 141 -0.35 -6.21 4.37
CA LYS A 141 0.05 -7.52 3.82
C LYS A 141 -1.01 -8.60 4.00
N GLU A 142 -1.86 -8.50 5.03
CA GLU A 142 -3.20 -9.11 5.16
C GLU A 142 -3.73 -8.90 6.59
N ILE A 143 -5.03 -8.58 6.74
CA ILE A 143 -5.90 -9.08 7.82
C ILE A 143 -7.28 -9.31 7.18
N LEU A 144 -7.70 -10.59 7.21
CA LEU A 144 -8.98 -11.22 6.80
C LEU A 144 -9.25 -11.37 5.30
#